data_AF-A0A9D6AWY8-F1
#
_entry.id   AF-A0A9D6AWY8-F1
#
_cell.length_a   1.000
_cell.length_b   1.000
_cell.length_c   1.000
_cell.angle_alpha   90.00
_cell.angle_beta   90.00
_cell.angle_gamma   90.00
#
_symmetry.space_group_name_H-M   'P 1'
#
loop_
_entity.id
_entity.type
_entity.pdbx_description
1 polymer ?
#
loop_
_entity_poly.entity_id
_entity_poly.type
_entity_poly.pdbx_seq_one_letter_code
_entity_poly.pdbx_strand_id
1 'polypeptide(L)'
;MSAKTQRSEVSEKANAGARQRYAGAKIKYTDEPLADLLPSPSELAFREEGVKVTLALSKKSIEFFKSEATKHHTQYQRMIRRLLDSYVDTHALTRRSNGTRQKRRTP
;
A
#
# COMPACT_ATOMS: atom_id res chain seq x y z
N MET A 1 -75.86 26.23 26.32
CA MET A 1 -75.26 26.80 27.55
C MET A 1 -74.09 25.91 27.93
N SER A 2 -72.87 26.24 27.48
CA SER A 2 -71.73 26.76 28.26
C SER A 2 -71.19 25.72 29.26
N ALA A 3 -69.90 25.37 29.28
CA ALA A 3 -68.76 26.27 29.33
C ALA A 3 -67.45 25.68 28.76
N LYS A 4 -66.59 26.61 28.30
CA LYS A 4 -65.17 26.48 27.95
C LYS A 4 -64.30 26.04 29.15
N THR A 5 -63.11 25.50 28.87
CA THR A 5 -61.78 25.82 29.50
C THR A 5 -60.73 24.96 28.77
N GLN A 6 -59.93 25.44 27.81
CA GLN A 6 -58.69 26.24 27.86
C GLN A 6 -57.50 25.64 28.65
N ARG A 7 -56.47 25.23 27.88
CA ARG A 7 -55.05 25.69 27.90
C ARG A 7 -53.96 24.84 28.59
N SER A 8 -52.78 24.95 27.94
CA SER A 8 -51.37 24.69 28.33
C SER A 8 -50.88 23.23 28.40
N GLU A 9 -49.96 22.76 27.55
CA GLU A 9 -48.56 23.15 27.25
C GLU A 9 -47.51 22.44 28.11
N VAL A 10 -46.43 21.99 27.42
CA VAL A 10 -45.05 21.76 27.91
C VAL A 10 -44.81 20.39 28.58
N SER A 11 -44.10 19.48 27.89
CA SER A 11 -42.64 19.18 27.99
C SER A 11 -42.26 18.52 29.33
N GLU A 12 -41.40 17.51 29.48
CA GLU A 12 -40.26 17.12 28.68
C GLU A 12 -39.80 15.73 29.17
N LYS A 13 -39.48 14.89 28.19
CA LYS A 13 -38.53 13.75 28.13
C LYS A 13 -37.81 13.25 29.39
N ALA A 14 -37.75 11.92 29.50
CA ALA A 14 -36.50 11.18 29.77
C ALA A 14 -36.61 9.75 29.22
N ASN A 15 -36.06 9.49 28.04
CA ASN A 15 -34.77 8.81 27.83
C ASN A 15 -34.85 7.28 27.98
N ALA A 16 -34.91 6.58 26.84
CA ALA A 16 -34.68 5.14 26.78
C ALA A 16 -33.78 4.81 25.58
N GLY A 17 -32.50 4.57 25.89
CA GLY A 17 -31.72 3.47 25.34
C GLY A 17 -31.43 3.48 23.85
N ALA A 18 -30.33 4.14 23.48
CA ALA A 18 -29.69 3.99 22.18
C ALA A 18 -29.21 2.55 21.94
N ARG A 19 -30.01 1.75 21.23
CA ARG A 19 -29.53 0.54 20.53
C ARG A 19 -29.26 0.92 19.09
N GLN A 20 -28.07 1.47 18.83
CA GLN A 20 -27.65 1.83 17.47
C GLN A 20 -27.48 0.54 16.66
N ARG A 21 -28.52 0.20 15.88
CA ARG A 21 -28.45 -0.80 14.83
C ARG A 21 -27.63 -0.19 13.70
N TYR A 22 -26.45 -0.74 13.40
CA TYR A 22 -25.76 -0.40 12.16
C TYR A 22 -26.54 -1.01 10.99
N ALA A 23 -27.58 -0.30 10.54
CA ALA A 23 -28.24 -0.58 9.29
C ALA A 23 -27.28 -0.24 8.15
N GLY A 24 -26.95 -1.23 7.33
CA GLY A 24 -26.02 -1.11 6.22
C GLY A 24 -26.41 0.05 5.30
N ALA A 25 -25.61 1.12 5.34
CA ALA A 25 -25.67 2.16 4.35
C ALA A 25 -25.34 1.52 3.00
N LYS A 26 -26.34 1.39 2.12
CA LYS A 26 -26.12 0.97 0.74
C LYS A 26 -25.19 2.01 0.11
N ILE A 27 -24.00 1.57 -0.29
CA ILE A 27 -23.08 2.39 -1.09
C ILE A 27 -23.86 2.82 -2.33
N LYS A 28 -24.14 4.12 -2.43
CA LYS A 28 -24.73 4.71 -3.62
C LYS A 28 -23.58 4.95 -4.59
N TYR A 29 -23.46 4.09 -5.58
CA TYR A 29 -22.61 4.35 -6.73
C TYR A 29 -23.27 5.47 -7.53
N THR A 30 -22.53 6.55 -7.76
CA THR A 30 -22.94 7.64 -8.63
C THR A 30 -22.35 7.34 -10.00
N ASP A 31 -23.18 7.29 -11.05
CA ASP A 31 -22.76 7.11 -12.46
C ASP A 31 -22.09 8.38 -13.01
N GLU A 32 -21.22 9.00 -12.21
CA GLU A 32 -20.29 10.02 -12.69
C GLU A 32 -19.42 9.36 -13.77
N PRO A 33 -19.22 9.99 -14.94
CA PRO A 33 -18.34 9.42 -15.95
C PRO A 33 -16.94 9.36 -15.35
N LEU A 34 -16.54 8.15 -14.93
CA LEU A 34 -15.20 7.86 -14.47
C LEU A 34 -14.28 8.29 -15.61
N ALA A 35 -13.62 9.44 -15.45
CA ALA A 35 -12.57 9.84 -16.37
C ALA A 35 -11.60 8.66 -16.40
N ASP A 36 -11.49 8.06 -17.60
CA ASP A 36 -10.79 6.81 -17.91
C ASP A 36 -9.26 6.97 -17.80
N LEU A 37 -8.81 7.64 -16.75
CA LEU A 37 -7.41 7.92 -16.43
C LEU A 37 -6.76 6.69 -15.81
N LEU A 38 -7.06 5.51 -16.35
CA LEU A 38 -6.13 4.41 -16.22
C LEU A 38 -4.91 4.80 -17.08
N PRO A 39 -3.70 4.83 -16.49
CA PRO A 39 -2.49 4.99 -17.29
C PRO A 39 -2.52 3.94 -18.40
N SER A 40 -2.07 4.34 -19.58
CA SER A 40 -2.04 3.44 -20.74
C SER A 40 -1.37 2.12 -20.34
N PRO A 41 -1.76 0.98 -20.94
CA PRO A 41 -1.13 -0.31 -20.62
C PRO A 41 0.40 -0.28 -20.71
N SER A 42 0.96 0.59 -21.55
CA SER A 42 2.40 0.86 -21.67
C SER A 42 3.00 1.56 -20.45
N GLU A 43 2.30 2.51 -19.84
CA GLU A 43 2.69 3.19 -18.60
C GLU A 43 2.53 2.30 -17.37
N LEU A 44 1.54 1.40 -17.38
CA LEU A 44 1.40 0.34 -16.38
C LEU A 44 2.51 -0.72 -16.49
N ALA A 45 2.97 -1.00 -17.71
CA ALA A 45 4.03 -1.96 -17.99
C ALA A 45 5.42 -1.35 -17.80
N PHE A 46 5.71 -0.77 -16.63
CA PHE A 46 7.05 -0.33 -16.29
C PHE A 46 8.03 -1.51 -16.41
N ARG A 47 8.90 -1.47 -17.43
CA ARG A 47 9.95 -2.48 -17.64
C ARG A 47 11.27 -1.90 -17.15
N GLU A 48 11.84 -2.49 -16.10
CA GLU A 48 13.22 -2.20 -15.72
C GLU A 48 14.16 -2.49 -16.91
N GLU A 49 15.00 -1.52 -17.29
CA GLU A 49 16.04 -1.71 -18.30
C GLU A 49 17.05 -2.75 -17.79
N GLY A 50 17.01 -3.95 -18.36
CA GLY A 50 17.85 -5.06 -17.94
C GLY A 50 19.13 -5.19 -18.77
N VAL A 51 20.30 -5.05 -18.14
CA VAL A 51 21.59 -5.43 -18.75
C VAL A 51 21.82 -6.92 -18.53
N LYS A 52 22.01 -7.68 -19.61
CA LYS A 52 22.30 -9.12 -19.53
C LYS A 52 23.79 -9.34 -19.28
N VAL A 53 24.09 -10.10 -18.25
CA VAL A 53 25.45 -10.55 -17.91
C VAL A 53 25.47 -12.07 -17.75
N THR A 54 26.63 -12.70 -17.97
CA THR A 54 26.84 -14.13 -17.69
C THR A 54 27.68 -14.26 -16.43
N LEU A 55 27.13 -14.94 -15.41
CA LEU A 55 27.79 -15.18 -14.12
C LEU A 55 27.75 -16.68 -13.80
N ALA A 56 28.88 -17.23 -13.35
CA ALA A 56 28.92 -18.59 -12.83
C ALA A 56 28.47 -18.61 -11.37
N LEU A 57 27.46 -19.42 -11.05
CA LEU A 57 26.95 -19.64 -9.70
C LEU A 57 27.18 -21.08 -9.26
N SER A 58 27.33 -21.28 -7.95
CA SER A 58 27.48 -22.63 -7.41
C SER A 58 26.20 -23.45 -7.59
N LYS A 59 26.32 -24.77 -7.74
CA LYS A 59 25.17 -25.70 -7.85
C LYS A 59 24.21 -25.56 -6.65
N LYS A 60 24.77 -25.48 -5.44
CA LYS A 60 24.01 -25.29 -4.19
C LYS A 60 23.15 -24.02 -4.24
N SER A 61 23.71 -22.91 -4.73
CA SER A 61 22.97 -21.64 -4.84
C SER A 61 21.79 -21.77 -5.81
N ILE A 62 22.01 -22.42 -6.97
CA ILE A 62 20.95 -22.61 -7.97
C ILE A 62 19.83 -23.52 -7.44
N GLU A 63 20.18 -24.61 -6.75
CA GLU A 63 19.19 -25.52 -6.17
C GLU A 63 18.32 -24.83 -5.12
N PHE A 64 18.93 -24.02 -4.25
CA PHE A 64 18.20 -23.21 -3.28
C PHE A 64 17.16 -22.30 -3.96
N PHE A 65 17.58 -21.47 -4.93
CA PHE A 65 16.65 -20.57 -5.61
C PHE A 65 15.59 -21.28 -6.43
N LYS A 66 15.90 -22.45 -7.02
CA LYS A 66 14.88 -23.26 -7.71
C LYS A 66 13.80 -23.74 -6.74
N SER A 67 14.21 -24.26 -5.57
CA SER A 67 13.27 -24.73 -4.56
C SER A 67 12.37 -23.61 -4.02
N GLU A 68 12.94 -22.43 -3.75
CA GLU A 68 12.17 -21.29 -3.26
C GLU A 68 11.26 -20.71 -4.36
N ALA A 69 11.74 -20.63 -5.60
CA ALA A 69 10.96 -20.13 -6.72
C ALA A 69 9.66 -20.91 -6.95
N THR A 70 9.71 -22.24 -6.78
CA THR A 70 8.52 -23.11 -6.85
C THR A 70 7.52 -22.78 -5.74
N LYS A 71 7.99 -22.52 -4.51
CA LYS A 71 7.13 -22.19 -3.36
C LYS A 71 6.44 -20.83 -3.53
N HIS A 72 7.15 -19.85 -4.08
CA HIS A 72 6.67 -18.48 -4.25
C HIS A 72 6.05 -18.21 -5.63
N HIS A 73 5.82 -19.26 -6.43
CA HIS A 73 5.25 -19.18 -7.78
C HIS A 73 5.93 -18.13 -8.67
N THR A 74 7.26 -18.10 -8.64
CA THR A 74 8.06 -17.11 -9.37
C THR A 74 9.22 -17.76 -10.11
N GLN A 75 9.96 -16.97 -10.88
CA GLN A 75 11.16 -17.44 -11.58
C GLN A 75 12.39 -17.30 -10.67
N TYR A 76 13.23 -18.34 -10.59
CA TYR A 76 14.45 -18.31 -9.77
C TYR A 76 15.39 -17.17 -10.19
N GLN A 77 15.43 -16.82 -11.48
CA GLN A 77 16.21 -15.69 -11.97
C GLN A 77 15.71 -14.34 -11.41
N ARG A 78 14.41 -14.21 -11.13
CA ARG A 78 13.84 -13.00 -10.52
C ARG A 78 14.32 -12.87 -9.07
N MET A 79 14.37 -13.97 -8.34
CA MET A 79 14.90 -13.97 -6.97
C MET A 79 16.39 -13.59 -6.93
N ILE A 80 17.20 -14.14 -7.84
CA ILE A 80 18.63 -13.80 -7.94
C ILE A 80 18.81 -12.30 -8.22
N ARG A 81 18.06 -11.74 -9.18
CA ARG A 81 18.11 -10.29 -9.49
C ARG A 81 17.78 -9.45 -8.25
N ARG A 82 16.67 -9.75 -7.57
CA ARG A 82 16.25 -9.01 -6.38
C ARG A 82 17.24 -9.08 -5.23
N LEU A 83 17.94 -10.22 -5.06
CA LEU A 83 19.01 -10.33 -4.08
C LEU A 83 20.17 -9.38 -4.41
N LEU A 84 20.58 -9.30 -5.68
CA LEU A 84 21.65 -8.41 -6.11
C LEU A 84 21.26 -6.93 -5.93
N ASP A 85 20.04 -6.57 -6.31
CA ASP A 85 19.52 -5.20 -6.14
C ASP A 85 19.53 -4.79 -4.65
N SER A 86 18.99 -5.65 -3.77
CA SER A 86 18.94 -5.40 -2.33
C SER A 86 20.33 -5.27 -1.69
N TYR A 87 21.30 -6.05 -2.17
CA TYR A 87 22.69 -5.92 -1.74
C TYR A 87 23.26 -4.55 -2.12
N VAL A 88 23.06 -4.12 -3.37
CA VAL A 88 23.52 -2.79 -3.83
C VAL A 88 22.89 -1.67 -3.01
N ASP A 89 21.57 -1.72 -2.77
CA ASP A 89 20.86 -0.70 -1.99
C ASP A 89 21.44 -0.54 -0.58
N THR A 90 21.67 -1.66 0.10
CA THR A 90 22.24 -1.69 1.46
C THR A 90 23.64 -1.07 1.51
N HIS A 91 24.48 -1.38 0.54
CA HIS A 91 25.87 -0.89 0.49
C HIS A 91 26.00 0.54 -0.08
N ALA A 92 25.07 0.98 -0.93
CA ALA A 92 25.03 2.33 -1.46
C ALA A 92 24.59 3.36 -0.40
N LEU A 93 23.66 3.00 0.48
CA LEU A 93 23.24 3.85 1.60
C LEU A 93 24.38 4.04 2.63
N THR A 94 25.12 2.97 2.91
CA THR A 94 26.28 3.00 3.83
C THR A 94 27.39 3.93 3.35
N ARG A 95 27.60 4.03 2.03
CA ARG A 95 28.63 4.93 1.48
C ARG A 95 28.24 6.40 1.58
N ARG A 96 26.95 6.72 1.50
CA ARG A 96 26.43 8.11 1.55
C ARG A 96 26.49 8.71 2.96
N SER A 97 26.25 7.92 4.01
CA SER A 97 26.28 8.42 5.39
C SER A 97 27.68 8.83 5.87
N ASN A 98 28.74 8.26 5.30
CA ASN A 98 30.12 8.55 5.68
C ASN A 98 30.69 9.85 5.07
N GLY A 99 30.06 10.41 4.02
CA GLY A 99 30.56 11.62 3.35
C GLY A 99 30.28 12.93 4.09
N THR A 100 29.18 13.01 4.85
CA THR A 100 28.75 14.27 5.49
C THR A 100 29.55 14.61 6.75
N ARG A 101 30.24 13.62 7.35
CA ARG A 101 30.99 13.83 8.61
C ARG A 101 32.34 14.52 8.41
N GLN A 102 32.89 14.54 7.20
CA GLN A 102 34.18 15.20 6.92
C GLN A 102 34.04 16.69 6.59
N LYS A 103 32.87 17.16 6.14
CA LYS A 103 32.69 18.57 5.71
C LYS A 103 32.34 19.56 6.83
N ARG A 104 32.27 19.11 8.10
CA ARG A 104 32.01 19.96 9.29
C ARG A 104 33.27 20.18 10.14
N ARG A 105 34.45 19.91 9.58
CA ARG A 105 35.74 20.08 10.25
C ARG A 105 36.68 20.89 9.37
N THR A 106 36.42 22.18 9.31
CA THR A 106 37.44 23.19 9.01
C THR A 106 37.09 24.42 9.85
N PRO A 107 38.11 25.07 10.45
CA PRO A 107 37.95 26.06 11.52
C PRO A 107 37.27 27.35 11.08
#